data_AF-A0A1Y6HM63-F1
#
_entry.id   AF-A0A1Y6HM63-F1
#
_cell.length_a   1.000
_cell.length_b   1.000
_cell.length_c   1.000
_cell.angle_alpha   90.00
_cell.angle_beta   90.00
_cell.angle_gamma   90.00
#
_symmetry.space_group_name_H-M   'P 1'
#
loop_
_entity.id
_entity.type
_entity.pdbx_description
1 polymer ?
#
loop_
_entity_poly.entity_id
_entity_poly.type
_entity_poly.pdbx_seq_one_letter_code
_entity_poly.pdbx_strand_id
1 'polypeptide(L)'
;MEELLAHTINAAHAMQAVDARELPRVIVDTTVQEKAIAYPTDSRLLEVARKKLMLLAKRHGIGLRQSYARQGPALSRKAGRYAHARQFKRMRRILRRQRTVLGRLVRDIQRKLDQVNTGVRERIAVWLERAQRLYTQRPKDKQKLYALHAPEVECIGKGKARQAYEFGVKVGIAVTACKGLVVSRATRTTAIPWPTSSWSRHAGCCRM
;
A
#
# COMPACT_ATOMS: atom_id res chain seq x y z
N MET A 1 -14.86 -21.38 -3.61
CA MET A 1 -14.61 -20.65 -2.34
C MET A 1 -15.64 -21.06 -1.29
N GLU A 2 -16.93 -21.09 -1.64
CA GLU A 2 -18.01 -21.51 -0.73
C GLU A 2 -17.80 -22.92 -0.14
N GLU A 3 -17.27 -23.87 -0.91
CA GLU A 3 -16.95 -25.23 -0.44
C GLU A 3 -15.91 -25.26 0.69
N LEU A 4 -14.82 -24.49 0.56
CA LEU A 4 -13.78 -24.39 1.60
C LEU A 4 -14.37 -23.80 2.90
N LEU A 5 -15.22 -22.79 2.78
CA LEU A 5 -15.91 -22.18 3.92
C LEU A 5 -16.79 -23.20 4.65
N ALA A 6 -17.59 -23.96 3.90
CA ALA A 6 -18.45 -25.01 4.44
C ALA A 6 -17.63 -26.09 5.16
N HIS A 7 -16.50 -26.54 4.58
CA HIS A 7 -15.61 -27.49 5.25
C HIS A 7 -15.01 -26.94 6.54
N THR A 8 -14.67 -25.65 6.59
CA THR A 8 -14.10 -25.01 7.78
C THR A 8 -15.13 -24.92 8.90
N ILE A 9 -16.38 -24.57 8.57
CA ILE A 9 -17.49 -24.51 9.51
C ILE A 9 -17.82 -25.92 10.04
N ASN A 10 -17.86 -26.92 9.16
CA ASN A 10 -18.12 -28.31 9.53
C ASN A 10 -17.01 -28.87 10.44
N ALA A 11 -15.74 -28.56 10.15
CA ALA A 11 -14.63 -28.92 11.03
C ALA A 11 -14.73 -28.24 12.40
N ALA A 12 -15.09 -26.96 12.45
CA ALA A 12 -15.30 -26.24 13.70
C ALA A 12 -16.45 -26.83 14.53
N HIS A 13 -17.53 -27.27 13.87
CA HIS A 13 -18.63 -27.97 14.53
C HIS A 13 -18.20 -29.36 15.03
N ALA A 14 -17.45 -30.12 14.25
CA ALA A 14 -16.93 -31.44 14.65
C ALA A 14 -15.97 -31.33 15.85
N MET A 15 -15.19 -30.25 15.93
CA MET A 15 -14.30 -29.95 17.06
C MET A 15 -15.03 -29.33 18.26
N GLN A 16 -16.37 -29.22 18.21
CA GLN A 16 -17.21 -28.57 19.23
C GLN A 16 -16.82 -27.11 19.53
N ALA A 17 -16.08 -26.48 18.60
CA ALA A 17 -15.67 -25.08 18.71
C ALA A 17 -16.86 -24.13 18.48
N VAL A 18 -17.90 -24.57 17.77
CA VAL A 18 -19.17 -23.84 17.53
C VAL A 18 -20.35 -24.79 17.54
N ASP A 19 -21.45 -24.39 18.19
CA ASP A 19 -22.71 -25.13 18.16
C ASP A 19 -23.56 -24.74 16.95
N ALA A 20 -24.26 -25.71 16.35
CA ALA A 20 -25.12 -25.46 15.18
C ALA A 20 -26.16 -24.35 15.40
N ARG A 21 -26.59 -24.14 16.66
CA ARG A 21 -27.54 -23.09 17.07
C ARG A 21 -26.99 -21.67 16.96
N GLU A 22 -25.67 -21.51 16.87
CA GLU A 22 -24.99 -20.21 16.79
C GLU A 22 -24.71 -19.76 15.35
N LEU A 23 -24.70 -20.69 14.40
CA LEU A 23 -24.47 -20.41 12.98
C LEU A 23 -25.52 -19.51 12.29
N PRO A 24 -26.82 -19.45 12.69
CA PRO A 24 -27.78 -18.56 12.02
C PRO A 24 -27.57 -17.07 12.36
N ARG A 25 -26.77 -16.72 13.37
CA ARG A 25 -26.52 -15.33 13.76
C ARG A 25 -25.03 -14.99 13.74
N VAL A 26 -24.68 -14.08 12.83
CA VAL A 26 -23.32 -13.54 12.69
C VAL A 26 -23.30 -12.04 12.99
N ILE A 27 -22.23 -11.59 13.65
CA ILE A 27 -21.89 -10.19 13.87
C ILE A 27 -20.92 -9.79 12.77
N VAL A 28 -21.20 -8.69 12.09
CA VAL A 28 -20.36 -8.18 11.01
C VAL A 28 -19.78 -6.84 11.40
N ASP A 29 -18.46 -6.78 11.49
CA ASP A 29 -17.73 -5.56 11.80
C ASP A 29 -16.71 -5.24 10.70
N THR A 30 -16.43 -3.95 10.52
CA THR A 30 -15.32 -3.52 9.67
C THR A 30 -14.12 -3.14 10.51
N THR A 31 -12.96 -3.72 10.21
CA THR A 31 -11.69 -3.44 10.89
C THR A 31 -10.63 -3.02 9.87
N VAL A 32 -9.51 -2.50 10.38
CA VAL A 32 -8.31 -2.26 9.58
C VAL A 32 -7.38 -3.43 9.79
N GLN A 33 -7.06 -4.15 8.73
CA GLN A 33 -6.00 -5.13 8.77
C GLN A 33 -4.70 -4.44 8.40
N GLU A 34 -3.81 -4.28 9.38
CA GLU A 34 -2.47 -3.75 9.15
C GLU A 34 -1.73 -4.62 8.13
N LYS A 35 -1.07 -3.97 7.18
CA LYS A 35 -0.12 -4.65 6.30
C LYS A 35 1.29 -4.50 6.86
N ALA A 36 2.14 -5.47 6.55
CA ALA A 36 3.57 -5.44 6.87
C ALA A 36 4.30 -4.35 6.05
N ILE A 37 4.09 -3.09 6.41
CA ILE A 37 4.68 -1.92 5.78
C ILE A 37 5.37 -1.05 6.82
N ALA A 38 6.49 -0.46 6.44
CA ALA A 38 7.12 0.59 7.23
C ALA A 38 6.32 1.90 7.10
N TYR A 39 6.43 2.77 8.11
CA TYR A 39 5.77 4.08 8.08
C TYR A 39 6.10 4.84 6.78
N PRO A 40 5.09 5.26 6.00
CA PRO A 40 5.29 5.61 4.61
C PRO A 40 5.68 7.08 4.47
N THR A 41 6.97 7.38 4.57
CA THR A 41 7.49 8.72 4.28
C THR A 41 7.76 8.89 2.78
N ASP A 42 7.42 10.06 2.23
CA ASP A 42 7.64 10.41 0.81
C ASP A 42 9.08 10.10 0.35
N SER A 43 10.07 10.50 1.13
CA SER A 43 11.49 10.26 0.82
C SER A 43 11.83 8.78 0.73
N ARG A 44 11.33 7.97 1.68
CA ARG A 44 11.58 6.52 1.70
C ARG A 44 10.90 5.85 0.50
N LEU A 45 9.65 6.21 0.22
CA LEU A 45 8.92 5.64 -0.91
C LEU A 45 9.62 5.92 -2.24
N LEU A 46 10.08 7.17 -2.46
CA LEU A 46 10.81 7.54 -3.68
C LEU A 46 12.11 6.73 -3.83
N GLU A 47 12.83 6.50 -2.74
CA GLU A 47 14.05 5.69 -2.77
C GLU A 47 13.78 4.20 -2.98
N VAL A 48 12.73 3.65 -2.37
CA VAL A 48 12.31 2.26 -2.59
C VAL A 48 11.89 2.06 -4.05
N ALA A 49 11.16 3.01 -4.64
CA ALA A 49 10.80 3.00 -6.06
C ALA A 49 12.04 3.02 -6.97
N ARG A 50 12.99 3.92 -6.70
CA ARG A 50 14.27 3.98 -7.42
C ARG A 50 15.01 2.64 -7.36
N LYS A 51 15.16 2.08 -6.16
CA LYS A 51 15.86 0.79 -5.95
C LYS A 51 15.14 -0.35 -6.68
N LYS A 52 13.81 -0.39 -6.63
CA LYS A 52 13.01 -1.43 -7.30
C LYS A 52 13.15 -1.38 -8.82
N LEU A 53 13.03 -0.19 -9.42
CA LEU A 53 13.21 0.00 -10.86
C LEU A 53 14.62 -0.39 -11.32
N MET A 54 15.65 -0.01 -10.56
CA MET A 54 17.04 -0.42 -10.85
C MET A 54 17.22 -1.94 -10.80
N LEU A 55 16.67 -2.61 -9.79
CA LEU A 55 16.73 -4.07 -9.67
C LEU A 55 16.02 -4.77 -10.83
N LEU A 56 14.85 -4.25 -11.25
CA LEU A 56 14.12 -4.78 -12.40
C LEU A 56 14.92 -4.59 -13.69
N ALA A 57 15.46 -3.39 -13.92
CA ALA A 57 16.30 -3.12 -15.08
C ALA A 57 17.51 -4.08 -15.14
N LYS A 58 18.20 -4.29 -14.01
CA LYS A 58 19.34 -5.22 -13.93
C LYS A 58 18.95 -6.66 -14.23
N ARG A 59 17.82 -7.13 -13.69
CA ARG A 59 17.32 -8.51 -13.93
C ARG A 59 16.97 -8.78 -15.39
N HIS A 60 16.54 -7.75 -16.11
CA HIS A 60 16.09 -7.85 -17.49
C HIS A 60 17.11 -7.29 -18.50
N GLY A 61 18.35 -7.09 -18.09
CA GLY A 61 19.42 -6.64 -18.99
C GLY A 61 19.26 -5.21 -19.54
N ILE A 62 18.38 -4.39 -18.97
CA ILE A 62 18.15 -3.02 -19.43
C ILE A 62 19.29 -2.13 -18.93
N GLY A 63 20.20 -1.76 -19.84
CA GLY A 63 21.28 -0.83 -19.54
C GLY A 63 20.74 0.57 -19.22
N LEU A 64 20.84 1.01 -17.97
CA LEU A 64 20.40 2.35 -17.55
C LEU A 64 21.49 3.39 -17.80
N ARG A 65 21.13 4.60 -18.28
CA ARG A 65 22.10 5.70 -18.46
C ARG A 65 22.78 6.09 -17.15
N GLN A 66 22.00 6.13 -16.07
CA GLN A 66 22.48 6.38 -14.70
C GLN A 66 21.61 5.62 -13.70
N SER A 67 22.23 4.89 -12.77
CA SER A 67 21.51 4.12 -11.74
C SER A 67 21.15 4.92 -10.49
N TYR A 68 21.83 6.06 -10.27
CA TYR A 68 21.74 6.89 -9.06
C TYR A 68 21.94 6.11 -7.74
N ALA A 69 22.63 4.96 -7.78
CA ALA A 69 22.77 4.06 -6.63
C ALA A 69 23.42 4.69 -5.40
N ARG A 70 24.40 5.60 -5.61
CA ARG A 70 25.05 6.36 -4.52
C ARG A 70 24.24 7.58 -4.10
N GLN A 71 23.64 8.29 -5.06
CA GLN A 71 22.92 9.54 -4.81
C GLN A 71 21.58 9.32 -4.07
N GLY A 72 20.85 8.26 -4.41
CA GLY A 72 19.52 7.97 -3.84
C GLY A 72 19.52 7.85 -2.31
N PRO A 73 20.31 6.93 -1.73
CA PRO A 73 20.41 6.77 -0.28
C PRO A 73 20.89 8.03 0.45
N ALA A 74 21.80 8.79 -0.16
CA ALA A 74 22.29 10.05 0.40
C ALA A 74 21.18 11.11 0.46
N LEU A 75 20.37 11.24 -0.60
CA LEU A 75 19.21 12.12 -0.61
C LEU A 75 18.19 11.70 0.46
N SER A 76 17.90 10.40 0.57
CA SER A 76 16.94 9.92 1.56
C SER A 76 17.37 10.22 3.00
N ARG A 77 18.66 10.02 3.32
CA ARG A 77 19.22 10.38 4.63
C ARG A 77 19.15 11.89 4.90
N LYS A 78 19.47 12.73 3.91
CA LYS A 78 19.35 14.20 4.05
C LYS A 78 17.92 14.64 4.31
N ALA A 79 16.94 14.07 3.59
CA ALA A 79 15.53 14.37 3.81
C ALA A 79 15.10 14.04 5.24
N GLY A 80 15.49 12.86 5.76
CA GLY A 80 15.21 12.45 7.14
C GLY A 80 15.83 13.39 8.18
N ARG A 81 17.10 13.79 7.98
CA ARG A 81 17.79 14.77 8.87
C ARG A 81 17.08 16.12 8.89
N TYR A 82 16.67 16.64 7.73
CA TYR A 82 15.92 17.90 7.67
C TYR A 82 14.53 17.79 8.28
N ALA A 83 13.86 16.64 8.15
CA ALA A 83 12.57 16.39 8.79
C ALA A 83 12.71 16.43 10.32
N HIS A 84 13.72 15.73 10.86
CA HIS A 84 14.02 15.70 12.29
C HIS A 84 14.34 17.10 12.83
N ALA A 85 15.15 17.87 12.11
CA ALA A 85 15.48 19.26 12.47
C ALA A 85 14.35 20.27 12.17
N ARG A 86 13.15 19.82 11.75
CA ARG A 86 12.00 20.67 11.36
C ARG A 86 12.31 21.66 10.22
N GLN A 87 13.35 21.43 9.43
CA GLN A 87 13.79 22.26 8.31
C GLN A 87 13.03 21.92 7.00
N PHE A 88 11.70 22.08 7.01
CA PHE A 88 10.83 21.62 5.92
C PHE A 88 11.09 22.30 4.56
N LYS A 89 11.60 23.54 4.53
CA LYS A 89 12.00 24.19 3.27
C LYS A 89 13.15 23.44 2.60
N ARG A 90 14.17 23.03 3.36
CA ARG A 90 15.32 22.25 2.86
C ARG A 90 14.91 20.82 2.49
N MET A 91 14.11 20.18 3.35
CA MET A 91 13.53 18.85 3.07
C MET A 91 12.79 18.82 1.72
N ARG A 92 11.91 19.81 1.47
CA ARG A 92 11.14 19.89 0.21
C ARG A 92 12.03 20.02 -1.03
N ARG A 93 13.19 20.69 -0.93
CA ARG A 93 14.17 20.74 -2.04
C ARG A 93 14.77 19.36 -2.32
N ILE A 94 15.07 18.59 -1.28
CA ILE A 94 15.57 17.21 -1.42
C ILE A 94 14.50 16.30 -2.04
N LEU A 95 13.25 16.38 -1.59
CA LEU A 95 12.14 15.62 -2.17
C LEU A 95 11.94 15.94 -3.66
N ARG A 96 12.02 17.23 -4.05
CA ARG A 96 11.99 17.63 -5.47
C ARG A 96 13.12 16.96 -6.25
N ARG A 97 14.35 16.93 -5.70
CA ARG A 97 15.49 16.26 -6.35
C ARG A 97 15.27 14.75 -6.49
N GLN A 98 14.73 14.08 -5.46
CA GLN A 98 14.39 12.66 -5.53
C GLN A 98 13.35 12.37 -6.61
N ARG A 99 12.29 13.21 -6.71
CA ARG A 99 11.28 13.10 -7.78
C ARG A 99 11.91 13.28 -9.17
N THR A 100 12.83 14.23 -9.34
CA THR A 100 13.55 14.41 -10.62
C THR A 100 14.38 13.18 -10.98
N VAL A 101 15.09 12.60 -10.01
CA VAL A 101 15.89 11.37 -10.21
C VAL A 101 15.00 10.19 -10.60
N LEU A 102 13.89 9.98 -9.88
CA LEU A 102 12.95 8.91 -10.19
C LEU A 102 12.32 9.10 -11.59
N GLY A 103 11.88 10.32 -11.92
CA GLY A 103 11.32 10.63 -13.23
C GLY A 103 12.31 10.45 -14.39
N ARG A 104 13.61 10.70 -14.17
CA ARG A 104 14.65 10.41 -15.16
C ARG A 104 14.79 8.90 -15.40
N LEU A 105 14.77 8.09 -14.33
CA LEU A 105 14.82 6.63 -14.41
C LEU A 105 13.59 6.05 -15.10
N VAL A 106 12.39 6.51 -14.75
CA VAL A 106 11.13 6.09 -15.37
C VAL A 106 11.18 6.34 -16.88
N ARG A 107 11.55 7.55 -17.31
CA ARG A 107 11.68 7.89 -18.74
C ARG A 107 12.75 7.08 -19.46
N ASP A 108 13.86 6.76 -18.81
CA ASP A 108 14.93 5.97 -19.43
C ASP A 108 14.50 4.51 -19.64
N ILE A 109 13.80 3.92 -18.67
CA ILE A 109 13.25 2.57 -18.78
C ILE A 109 12.14 2.53 -19.83
N GLN A 110 11.23 3.51 -19.84
CA GLN A 110 10.14 3.59 -20.81
C GLN A 110 10.66 3.60 -22.26
N ARG A 111 11.70 4.38 -22.57
CA ARG A 111 12.31 4.41 -23.92
C ARG A 111 12.95 3.10 -24.35
N LYS A 112 13.35 2.25 -23.40
CA LYS A 112 14.01 0.96 -23.66
C LYS A 112 13.03 -0.20 -23.57
N LEU A 113 11.77 0.06 -23.23
CA LEU A 113 10.76 -0.96 -22.99
C LEU A 113 10.38 -1.68 -24.30
N ASP A 114 10.43 -0.97 -25.43
CA ASP A 114 10.10 -1.53 -26.75
C ASP A 114 11.15 -2.54 -27.25
N GLN A 115 12.34 -2.56 -26.66
CA GLN A 115 13.42 -3.49 -26.99
C GLN A 115 13.33 -4.81 -26.22
N VAL A 116 12.32 -4.98 -25.36
CA VAL A 116 12.22 -6.08 -24.40
C VAL A 116 10.99 -6.94 -24.70
N ASN A 117 11.09 -8.24 -24.46
CA ASN A 117 10.00 -9.22 -24.62
C ASN A 117 8.69 -8.77 -23.94
N THR A 118 7.56 -9.05 -24.59
CA THR A 118 6.20 -8.64 -24.17
C THR A 118 5.87 -9.04 -22.72
N GLY A 119 6.17 -10.27 -22.31
CA GLY A 119 5.90 -10.72 -20.93
C GLY A 119 6.74 -10.01 -19.85
N VAL A 120 7.93 -9.53 -20.20
CA VAL A 120 8.76 -8.72 -19.29
C VAL A 120 8.26 -7.27 -19.26
N ARG A 121 7.84 -6.74 -20.42
CA ARG A 121 7.22 -5.43 -20.54
C ARG A 121 6.03 -5.28 -19.60
N GLU A 122 5.11 -6.24 -19.57
CA GLU A 122 3.93 -6.21 -18.68
C GLU A 122 4.32 -6.16 -17.20
N ARG A 123 5.28 -7.01 -16.79
CA ARG A 123 5.77 -7.04 -15.41
C ARG A 123 6.40 -5.72 -15.00
N ILE A 124 7.19 -5.10 -15.88
CA ILE A 124 7.83 -3.80 -15.62
C ILE A 124 6.80 -2.67 -15.64
N ALA A 125 5.80 -2.73 -16.53
CA ALA A 125 4.77 -1.71 -16.68
C ALA A 125 4.01 -1.44 -15.37
N VAL A 126 3.65 -2.50 -14.63
CA VAL A 126 3.00 -2.36 -13.31
C VAL A 126 3.85 -1.53 -12.33
N TRP A 127 5.17 -1.74 -12.32
CA TRP A 127 6.06 -0.97 -11.44
C TRP A 127 6.32 0.44 -11.95
N LEU A 128 6.35 0.64 -13.27
CA LEU A 128 6.46 1.96 -13.88
C LEU A 128 5.22 2.81 -13.57
N GLU A 129 4.02 2.25 -13.66
CA GLU A 129 2.78 2.94 -13.33
C GLU A 129 2.78 3.38 -11.85
N ARG A 130 3.16 2.48 -10.94
CA ARG A 130 3.28 2.80 -9.51
C ARG A 130 4.33 3.87 -9.24
N ALA A 131 5.48 3.80 -9.92
CA ALA A 131 6.54 4.81 -9.79
C ALA A 131 6.11 6.17 -10.36
N GLN A 132 5.37 6.16 -11.47
CA GLN A 132 4.78 7.33 -12.11
C GLN A 132 3.80 8.01 -11.16
N ARG A 133 2.84 7.26 -10.60
CA ARG A 133 1.91 7.73 -9.58
C ARG A 133 2.63 8.33 -8.38
N LEU A 134 3.70 7.67 -7.90
CA LEU A 134 4.42 8.13 -6.72
C LEU A 134 5.11 9.48 -6.90
N TYR A 135 5.71 9.75 -8.07
CA TYR A 135 6.40 11.04 -8.27
C TYR A 135 5.43 12.18 -8.63
N THR A 136 4.27 11.89 -9.21
CA THR A 136 3.22 12.89 -9.50
C THR A 136 2.40 13.24 -8.27
N GLN A 137 2.25 12.29 -7.33
CA GLN A 137 1.48 12.44 -6.10
C GLN A 137 1.90 13.66 -5.28
N ARG A 138 0.90 14.42 -4.85
CA ARG A 138 1.02 15.61 -4.00
C ARG A 138 0.43 15.36 -2.60
N PRO A 139 0.79 16.18 -1.60
CA PRO A 139 0.32 16.03 -0.24
C PRO A 139 -1.19 16.13 -0.03
N LYS A 140 -1.98 16.62 -0.99
CA LYS A 140 -3.44 16.77 -0.85
C LYS A 140 -4.25 15.77 -1.67
N ASP A 141 -3.59 14.80 -2.30
CA ASP A 141 -4.26 13.84 -3.16
C ASP A 141 -5.05 12.82 -2.32
N LYS A 142 -6.20 12.38 -2.84
CA LYS A 142 -7.09 11.44 -2.14
C LYS A 142 -6.60 9.98 -2.27
N GLN A 143 -6.16 9.58 -3.44
CA GLN A 143 -5.70 8.23 -3.73
C GLN A 143 -4.17 8.17 -3.70
N LYS A 144 -3.60 8.29 -2.51
CA LYS A 144 -2.16 8.21 -2.31
C LYS A 144 -1.67 6.77 -2.23
N LEU A 145 -0.51 6.52 -2.83
CA LEU A 145 0.22 5.28 -2.68
C LEU A 145 1.06 5.35 -1.39
N TYR A 146 0.72 4.52 -0.41
CA TYR A 146 1.45 4.43 0.86
C TYR A 146 2.52 3.33 0.86
N ALA A 147 2.40 2.31 0.02
CA ALA A 147 3.44 1.28 -0.13
C ALA A 147 3.58 0.86 -1.60
N LEU A 148 4.82 0.79 -2.09
CA LEU A 148 5.08 0.45 -3.49
C LEU A 148 4.63 -0.99 -3.83
N HIS A 149 4.79 -1.92 -2.90
CA HIS A 149 4.44 -3.32 -3.11
C HIS A 149 2.97 -3.62 -2.83
N ALA A 150 2.28 -2.76 -2.07
CA ALA A 150 0.90 -2.95 -1.63
C ALA A 150 0.08 -1.67 -1.95
N PRO A 151 -0.40 -1.52 -3.19
CA PRO A 151 -1.13 -0.34 -3.63
C PRO A 151 -2.54 -0.19 -3.02
N GLU A 152 -3.08 -1.25 -2.43
CA GLU A 152 -4.39 -1.28 -1.77
C GLU A 152 -4.36 -0.76 -0.32
N VAL A 153 -3.18 -0.43 0.21
CA VAL A 153 -3.05 0.17 1.55
C VAL A 153 -3.68 1.56 1.58
N GLU A 154 -4.51 1.80 2.58
CA GLU A 154 -5.11 3.09 2.90
C GLU A 154 -4.52 3.68 4.20
N CYS A 155 -4.55 5.01 4.33
CA CYS A 155 -4.27 5.73 5.58
C CYS A 155 -5.60 5.94 6.31
N ILE A 156 -5.74 5.34 7.49
CA ILE A 156 -6.99 5.40 8.26
C ILE A 156 -6.69 6.11 9.59
N GLY A 157 -7.45 7.17 9.88
CA GLY A 157 -7.31 7.91 11.13
C GLY A 157 -7.73 7.05 12.32
N LYS A 158 -6.78 6.74 13.20
CA LYS A 158 -7.06 6.19 14.53
C LYS A 158 -7.33 7.41 15.42
N GLY A 159 -8.49 7.48 16.08
CA GLY A 159 -8.78 8.52 17.08
C GLY A 159 -7.93 8.43 18.35
N LYS A 160 -6.72 7.87 18.29
CA LYS A 160 -5.83 7.63 19.42
C LYS A 160 -4.73 8.69 19.47
N ALA A 161 -4.49 9.25 20.65
CA ALA A 161 -3.54 10.36 20.86
C ALA A 161 -2.10 10.05 20.40
N ARG A 162 -1.60 8.82 20.61
CA ARG A 162 -0.20 8.44 20.32
C ARG A 162 0.02 7.84 18.93
N GLN A 163 -1.04 7.43 18.24
CA GLN A 163 -0.96 6.85 16.90
C GLN A 163 -2.19 7.28 16.12
N ALA A 164 -2.13 8.46 15.52
CA ALA A 164 -3.25 9.09 14.83
C ALA A 164 -3.64 8.38 13.52
N TYR A 165 -2.78 7.52 12.98
CA TYR A 165 -3.01 6.83 11.70
C TYR A 165 -2.55 5.37 11.73
N GLU A 166 -3.31 4.53 11.06
CA GLU A 166 -2.97 3.16 10.70
C GLU A 166 -2.85 3.04 9.18
N PHE A 167 -2.00 2.11 8.74
CA PHE A 167 -1.83 1.81 7.33
C PHE A 167 -2.15 0.34 7.07
N GLY A 168 -3.25 0.11 6.39
CA GLY A 168 -3.77 -1.23 6.21
C GLY A 168 -4.83 -1.29 5.13
N VAL A 169 -5.43 -2.46 5.01
CA VAL A 169 -6.59 -2.66 4.13
C VAL A 169 -7.82 -2.67 5.02
N LYS A 170 -8.88 -1.99 4.58
CA LYS A 170 -10.18 -2.10 5.26
C LYS A 170 -10.79 -3.47 4.95
N VAL A 171 -11.17 -4.18 6.00
CA VAL A 171 -11.66 -5.56 5.93
C VAL A 171 -12.98 -5.66 6.67
N GLY A 172 -13.96 -6.32 6.07
CA GLY A 172 -15.16 -6.80 6.77
C GLY A 172 -14.89 -8.19 7.33
N ILE A 173 -15.17 -8.40 8.61
CA ILE A 173 -15.05 -9.69 9.29
C ILE A 173 -16.43 -10.05 9.81
N ALA A 174 -16.90 -11.25 9.49
CA ALA A 174 -18.10 -11.82 10.08
C ALA A 174 -17.71 -12.88 11.12
N VAL A 175 -18.19 -12.73 12.34
CA VAL A 175 -17.95 -13.65 13.45
C VAL A 175 -19.25 -14.21 14.00
N THR A 176 -19.26 -15.46 14.48
CA THR A 176 -20.41 -16.00 15.21
C THR A 176 -20.64 -15.24 16.52
N ALA A 177 -21.89 -14.99 16.88
CA ALA A 177 -22.22 -14.08 17.98
C ALA A 177 -21.72 -14.51 19.38
N CYS A 178 -21.60 -15.81 19.65
CA CYS A 178 -21.29 -16.31 20.99
C CYS A 178 -19.83 -16.74 21.14
N LYS A 179 -19.33 -17.63 20.28
CA LYS A 179 -17.96 -18.18 20.38
C LYS A 179 -16.90 -17.46 19.52
N GLY A 180 -17.29 -16.42 18.77
CA GLY A 180 -16.35 -15.57 18.02
C GLY A 180 -15.63 -16.24 16.85
N LEU A 181 -16.13 -17.36 16.33
CA LEU A 181 -15.57 -18.01 15.14
C LEU A 181 -15.68 -17.07 13.93
N VAL A 182 -14.55 -16.82 13.26
CA VAL A 182 -14.52 -16.05 12.01
C VAL A 182 -15.08 -16.92 10.90
N VAL A 183 -16.27 -16.56 10.40
CA VAL A 183 -16.95 -17.29 9.34
C VAL A 183 -16.53 -16.77 7.98
N SER A 184 -16.35 -15.46 7.84
CA SER A 184 -15.92 -14.87 6.57
C SER A 184 -15.07 -13.63 6.76
N ARG A 185 -14.22 -13.37 5.77
CA ARG A 185 -13.39 -12.17 5.68
C ARG A 185 -13.40 -11.64 4.26
N ALA A 186 -13.78 -10.38 4.09
CA ALA A 186 -13.80 -9.71 2.80
C ALA A 186 -12.93 -8.45 2.84
N THR A 187 -11.92 -8.38 1.97
CA THR A 187 -11.13 -7.16 1.76
C THR A 187 -11.83 -6.29 0.72
N ARG A 188 -11.94 -4.99 0.97
CA ARG A 188 -12.55 -4.07 0.00
C ARG A 188 -11.56 -3.77 -1.13
N THR A 189 -11.45 -4.66 -2.11
CA THR A 189 -10.48 -4.49 -3.21
C THR A 189 -11.02 -3.62 -4.35
N THR A 190 -12.34 -3.48 -4.48
CA THR A 190 -13.04 -2.54 -5.38
C THR A 190 -14.49 -2.40 -4.90
N ALA A 191 -15.16 -1.31 -5.26
CA ALA A 191 -16.49 -0.94 -4.74
C ALA A 191 -17.54 -2.06 -4.87
N ILE A 192 -17.91 -2.68 -3.74
CA ILE A 192 -19.22 -3.31 -3.56
C ILE A 192 -20.08 -2.31 -2.77
N PRO A 193 -21.33 -2.02 -3.20
CA PRO A 193 -22.26 -1.21 -2.45
C PRO A 193 -22.85 -2.07 -1.31
N TRP A 194 -22.22 -2.03 -0.14
CA TRP A 194 -22.95 -2.32 1.09
C TRP A 194 -23.80 -1.10 1.42
N PRO A 195 -25.07 -1.26 1.85
CA PRO A 195 -25.98 -0.15 2.10
C PRO A 195 -25.36 0.73 3.18
N THR A 196 -24.89 1.90 2.77
CA THR A 196 -24.30 2.89 3.66
C THR A 196 -25.41 3.56 4.45
N SER A 197 -25.68 3.09 5.66
CA SER A 197 -26.17 3.99 6.71
C SER A 197 -24.99 4.89 7.11
N SER A 198 -25.00 6.08 6.52
CA SER A 198 -24.38 7.31 7.01
C SER A 198 -23.10 7.17 7.86
N TRP A 199 -21.95 6.99 7.20
CA TRP A 199 -20.67 7.45 7.75
C TRP A 199 -20.01 8.36 6.71
N SER A 200 -20.06 9.65 7.01
CA SER A 200 -19.46 10.73 6.24
C SER A 200 -17.97 10.46 6.03
N ARG A 201 -17.57 10.40 4.76
CA ARG A 201 -16.17 10.25 4.36
C ARG A 201 -15.43 11.54 4.72
N HIS A 202 -14.86 11.61 5.92
CA HIS A 202 -13.79 12.55 6.20
C HIS A 202 -12.46 11.82 6.00
N ALA A 203 -12.12 11.59 4.72
CA ALA A 203 -10.75 11.34 4.32
C ALA A 203 -9.96 12.65 4.49
N GLY A 204 -9.66 12.99 5.74
CA GLY A 204 -8.70 14.04 6.09
C GLY A 204 -7.38 13.66 5.42
N CYS A 205 -6.94 14.48 4.47
CA CYS A 205 -5.76 14.16 3.71
C CYS A 205 -4.55 14.14 4.65
N CYS A 206 -4.04 12.93 4.96
CA CYS A 206 -2.90 12.72 5.84
C CYS A 206 -1.73 13.60 5.36
N ARG A 207 -1.36 14.62 6.17
CA ARG A 207 -0.11 15.38 5.97
C ARG A 207 1.04 14.48 6.40
N MET A 208 1.90 14.13 5.45
CA MET A 208 3.20 13.51 5.67
C MET A 208 4.29 14.44 5.18
#